data_AF-A0A661JXP2-F1
#
_entry.id   AF-A0A661JXP2-F1
#
_cell.length_a   1.000
_cell.length_b   1.000
_cell.length_c   1.000
_cell.angle_alpha   90.00
_cell.angle_beta   90.00
_cell.angle_gamma   90.00
#
_symmetry.space_group_name_H-M   'P 1'
#
loop_
_entity.id
_entity.type
_entity.pdbx_description
1 polymer ?
#
loop_
_entity_poly.entity_id
_entity_poly.type
_entity_poly.pdbx_seq_one_letter_code
_entity_poly.pdbx_strand_id
1 'polypeptide(L)'
;MSKGLKDLVDKIRSYPGLTRKGPIKEVFGSLVLGGLKGSQLPNYGDDAAIIPWKDGYLLLAADGIMSKLLINEPYAAGKSSVMVTVNDIFSMGGRPIA
;
A
#
# COMPACT_ATOMS: atom_id res chain seq x y z
N MET A 1 21.72 22.80 0.78
CA MET A 1 20.76 22.20 1.74
C MET A 1 21.33 22.38 3.14
N SER A 2 20.59 22.95 4.10
CA SER A 2 21.12 23.12 5.47
C SER A 2 21.45 21.75 6.07
N LYS A 3 22.49 21.67 6.91
CA LYS A 3 22.95 20.41 7.52
C LYS A 3 21.80 19.65 8.20
N GLY A 4 20.90 20.38 8.89
CA GLY A 4 19.72 19.81 9.53
C GLY A 4 18.69 19.21 8.58
N LEU A 5 18.47 19.79 7.39
CA LEU A 5 17.54 19.19 6.41
C LEU A 5 18.13 17.91 5.81
N LYS A 6 19.45 17.87 5.60
CA LYS A 6 20.14 16.66 5.14
C LYS A 6 20.01 15.53 6.16
N ASP A 7 20.27 15.84 7.43
CA ASP A 7 20.15 14.86 8.52
C ASP A 7 18.71 14.33 8.66
N LEU A 8 17.70 15.19 8.47
CA LEU A 8 16.29 14.76 8.49
C LEU A 8 15.95 13.82 7.32
N VAL A 9 16.38 14.17 6.11
CA VAL A 9 16.17 13.33 4.91
C VAL A 9 16.81 11.96 5.10
N ASP A 10 18.04 11.91 5.63
CA ASP A 10 18.75 10.66 5.86
C ASP A 10 18.04 9.80 6.92
N LYS A 11 17.55 10.42 8.01
CA LYS A 11 16.73 9.74 9.01
C LYS A 11 15.46 9.14 8.43
N ILE A 12 14.70 9.91 7.65
CA ILE A 12 13.46 9.43 7.01
C ILE A 12 13.77 8.27 6.07
N ARG A 13 14.79 8.39 5.20
CA ARG A 13 15.16 7.33 4.25
C ARG A 13 15.55 6.02 4.93
N SER A 14 16.19 6.10 6.10
CA SER A 14 16.55 4.93 6.90
C SER A 14 15.43 4.39 7.79
N TYR A 15 14.30 5.10 7.91
CA TYR A 15 13.26 4.76 8.86
C TYR A 15 12.65 3.39 8.53
N PRO A 16 12.60 2.44 9.50
CA PRO A 16 12.04 1.11 9.27
C PRO A 16 10.62 1.11 8.73
N GLY A 17 9.82 2.15 9.03
CA GLY A 17 8.47 2.27 8.48
C GLY A 17 8.43 2.41 6.95
N LEU A 18 9.49 2.96 6.35
CA LEU A 18 9.64 3.10 4.90
C LEU A 18 10.43 1.95 4.28
N THR A 19 11.54 1.53 4.91
CA THR A 19 12.43 0.51 4.33
C THR A 19 11.86 -0.90 4.40
N ARG A 20 10.91 -1.19 5.30
CA ARG A 20 10.31 -2.53 5.49
C ARG A 20 9.63 -3.11 4.24
N LYS A 21 9.20 -2.27 3.30
CA LYS A 21 8.57 -2.72 2.05
C LYS A 21 9.58 -3.19 1.00
N GLY A 22 10.89 -3.02 1.24
CA GLY A 22 11.97 -3.40 0.33
C GLY A 22 11.89 -4.84 -0.22
N PRO A 23 11.63 -5.87 0.60
CA PRO A 23 11.51 -7.25 0.14
C PRO A 23 10.37 -7.50 -0.87
N ILE A 24 9.32 -6.66 -0.90
CA ILE A 24 8.21 -6.78 -1.85
C ILE A 24 8.71 -6.65 -3.30
N LYS A 25 9.82 -5.95 -3.53
CA LYS A 25 10.42 -5.76 -4.85
C LYS A 25 10.68 -7.08 -5.58
N GLU A 26 11.18 -8.09 -4.86
CA GLU A 26 11.49 -9.40 -5.45
C GLU A 26 10.21 -10.15 -5.84
N VAL A 27 9.21 -10.16 -4.93
CA VAL A 27 7.89 -10.74 -5.18
C VAL A 27 7.22 -10.09 -6.39
N PHE A 28 7.28 -8.76 -6.49
CA PHE A 28 6.75 -8.01 -7.61
C PHE A 28 7.47 -8.37 -8.93
N GLY A 29 8.80 -8.49 -8.90
CA GLY A 29 9.57 -8.91 -10.06
C GLY A 29 9.13 -10.28 -10.59
N SER A 30 8.96 -11.24 -9.68
CA SER A 30 8.57 -12.62 -10.05
C SER A 30 7.11 -12.75 -10.47
N LEU A 31 6.18 -12.12 -9.75
CA LEU A 31 4.74 -12.32 -9.96
C LEU A 31 4.11 -11.35 -10.95
N VAL A 32 4.65 -10.13 -11.10
CA VAL A 32 4.05 -9.08 -11.94
C VAL A 32 4.86 -8.84 -13.20
N LEU A 33 6.17 -8.59 -13.09
CA LEU A 33 7.00 -8.33 -14.27
C LEU A 33 7.30 -9.59 -15.07
N GLY A 34 7.59 -10.70 -14.37
CA GLY A 34 7.85 -12.01 -14.97
C GLY A 34 6.64 -12.96 -15.00
N GLY A 35 5.51 -12.54 -14.42
CA GLY A 35 4.33 -13.39 -14.27
C GLY A 35 3.36 -13.37 -15.44
N LEU A 36 2.24 -14.08 -15.27
CA LEU A 36 1.17 -14.15 -16.26
C LEU A 36 0.45 -12.80 -16.37
N LYS A 37 0.45 -12.22 -17.58
CA LYS A 37 -0.31 -11.00 -17.87
C LYS A 37 -1.79 -11.33 -18.01
N GLY A 38 -2.64 -10.51 -17.40
CA GLY A 38 -4.09 -10.60 -17.55
C GLY A 38 -4.64 -9.38 -18.28
N SER A 39 -5.96 -9.25 -18.27
CA SER A 39 -6.68 -8.09 -18.83
C SER A 39 -6.74 -6.89 -17.88
N GLN A 40 -6.01 -6.95 -16.76
CA GLN A 40 -5.98 -5.90 -15.75
C GLN A 40 -5.13 -4.72 -16.22
N LEU A 41 -5.45 -3.53 -15.73
CA LEU A 41 -4.61 -2.36 -15.99
C LEU A 41 -3.30 -2.48 -15.19
N PRO A 42 -2.14 -2.09 -15.77
CA PRO A 42 -0.89 -2.00 -15.01
C PRO A 42 -1.04 -0.94 -13.91
N ASN A 43 -0.72 -1.30 -12.67
CA ASN A 43 -1.00 -0.45 -11.50
C ASN A 43 0.19 -0.39 -10.51
N TYR A 44 1.43 -0.30 -11.01
CA TYR A 44 2.60 -0.27 -10.13
C TYR A 44 2.62 1.00 -9.27
N GLY A 45 2.49 0.81 -7.96
CA GLY A 45 2.53 1.90 -6.99
C GLY A 45 1.19 2.59 -6.76
N ASP A 46 0.09 2.07 -7.32
CA ASP A 46 -1.26 2.56 -7.03
C ASP A 46 -1.75 2.10 -5.64
N ASP A 47 -2.70 2.84 -5.08
CA ASP A 47 -3.24 2.61 -3.74
C ASP A 47 -4.17 1.38 -3.68
N ALA A 48 -4.68 0.90 -4.82
CA ALA A 48 -5.51 -0.31 -4.90
C ALA A 48 -5.26 -1.14 -6.17
N ALA A 49 -5.56 -2.43 -6.07
CA ALA A 49 -5.60 -3.33 -7.22
C ALA A 49 -6.86 -3.10 -8.06
N ILE A 50 -6.67 -2.93 -9.37
CA ILE A 50 -7.77 -2.80 -10.34
C ILE A 50 -8.05 -4.15 -10.98
N ILE A 51 -9.27 -4.66 -10.82
CA ILE A 51 -9.68 -5.97 -11.31
C ILE A 51 -10.82 -5.76 -12.32
N PRO A 52 -10.69 -6.19 -13.59
CA PRO A 52 -11.79 -6.14 -14.55
C PRO A 52 -13.01 -6.89 -14.03
N TRP A 53 -14.17 -6.24 -14.03
CA TRP A 53 -15.41 -6.82 -13.51
C TRP A 53 -16.64 -6.28 -14.27
N LYS A 54 -17.31 -7.18 -15.01
CA LYS A 54 -18.45 -6.85 -15.88
C LYS A 54 -18.08 -5.70 -16.84
N ASP A 55 -18.88 -4.64 -16.87
CA ASP A 55 -18.70 -3.47 -17.73
C ASP A 55 -17.76 -2.41 -17.12
N GLY A 56 -17.03 -2.74 -16.06
CA GLY A 56 -16.14 -1.82 -15.36
C GLY A 56 -15.05 -2.52 -14.56
N TYR A 57 -14.75 -1.98 -13.37
CA TYR A 57 -13.66 -2.46 -12.52
C TYR A 57 -14.10 -2.58 -11.07
N LEU A 58 -13.56 -3.60 -10.40
CA LEU A 58 -13.54 -3.72 -8.95
C LEU A 58 -12.19 -3.24 -8.43
N LEU A 59 -12.22 -2.45 -7.36
CA LEU A 59 -11.02 -2.02 -6.65
C LEU A 59 -10.83 -2.86 -5.40
N LEU A 60 -9.62 -3.34 -5.16
CA LEU A 60 -9.24 -4.08 -3.97
C LEU A 60 -8.05 -3.41 -3.29
N ALA A 61 -8.30 -2.82 -2.12
CA ALA A 61 -7.26 -2.26 -1.27
C ALA A 61 -6.94 -3.23 -0.13
N ALA A 62 -5.67 -3.34 0.22
CA ALA A 62 -5.19 -4.13 1.36
C ALA A 62 -3.93 -3.51 1.92
N ASP A 63 -3.85 -3.38 3.25
CA ASP A 63 -2.67 -2.86 3.92
C ASP A 63 -2.24 -3.73 5.11
N GLY A 64 -0.95 -3.72 5.39
CA GLY A 64 -0.33 -4.45 6.48
C GLY A 64 -0.31 -3.62 7.76
N ILE A 65 -0.92 -4.14 8.82
CA ILE A 65 -0.87 -3.51 10.15
C ILE A 65 0.45 -3.87 10.85
N MET A 66 1.12 -2.86 11.39
CA MET A 66 2.33 -3.07 12.20
C MET A 66 2.01 -3.86 13.46
N SER A 67 2.68 -5.00 13.67
CA SER A 67 2.43 -5.86 14.84
C SER A 67 2.57 -5.12 16.17
N LYS A 68 3.52 -4.17 16.27
CA LYS A 68 3.69 -3.34 17.47
C LYS A 68 2.48 -2.44 17.74
N LEU A 69 1.84 -1.90 16.71
CA LEU A 69 0.61 -1.12 16.86
C LEU A 69 -0.54 -2.02 17.31
N LEU A 70 -0.66 -3.19 16.69
CA LEU A 70 -1.69 -4.17 17.05
C LEU A 70 -1.58 -4.63 18.50
N ILE A 71 -0.37 -4.91 18.98
CA ILE A 71 -0.13 -5.39 20.36
C ILE A 71 -0.38 -4.28 21.39
N ASN A 72 0.11 -3.07 21.11
CA ASN A 72 0.08 -1.98 22.09
C ASN A 72 -1.26 -1.22 22.11
N GLU A 73 -1.91 -1.06 20.96
CA GLU A 73 -3.12 -0.25 20.78
C GLU A 73 -4.13 -0.95 19.84
N PRO A 74 -4.74 -2.10 20.23
CA PRO A 74 -5.55 -2.91 19.33
C PRO A 74 -6.75 -2.17 18.72
N TYR A 75 -7.40 -1.30 19.50
CA TYR A 75 -8.54 -0.52 19.01
C TYR A 75 -8.10 0.49 17.93
N ALA A 76 -6.97 1.17 18.14
CA ALA A 76 -6.41 2.08 17.14
C ALA A 76 -5.96 1.31 15.89
N ALA A 77 -5.41 0.10 16.05
CA ALA A 77 -5.03 -0.77 14.95
C ALA A 77 -6.26 -1.18 14.09
N GLY A 78 -7.36 -1.58 14.73
CA GLY A 78 -8.60 -1.93 14.03
C GLY A 78 -9.27 -0.73 13.34
N LYS A 79 -9.27 0.45 13.99
CA LYS A 79 -9.72 1.68 13.33
C LYS A 79 -8.87 2.00 12.10
N SER A 80 -7.55 1.84 12.23
CA SER A 80 -6.61 2.14 11.14
C SER A 80 -6.80 1.18 9.97
N SER A 81 -7.03 -0.11 10.20
CA SER A 81 -7.22 -1.10 9.10
C SER A 81 -8.42 -0.79 8.21
N VAL A 82 -9.50 -0.24 8.77
CA VAL A 82 -10.66 0.19 7.99
C VAL A 82 -10.40 1.54 7.33
N MET A 83 -9.89 2.51 8.09
CA MET A 83 -9.71 3.87 7.59
C MET A 83 -8.77 3.94 6.38
N VAL A 84 -7.61 3.26 6.45
CA VAL A 84 -6.60 3.35 5.39
C VAL A 84 -7.10 2.73 4.09
N THR A 85 -7.68 1.53 4.17
CA THR A 85 -8.19 0.82 2.98
C THR A 85 -9.36 1.54 2.33
N VAL A 86 -10.28 2.10 3.13
CA VAL A 86 -11.36 2.95 2.63
C VAL A 86 -10.82 4.20 1.93
N ASN A 87 -9.81 4.85 2.50
CA ASN A 87 -9.19 6.03 1.91
C ASN A 87 -8.52 5.69 0.57
N ASP A 88 -7.79 4.58 0.50
CA ASP A 88 -7.14 4.11 -0.73
C ASP A 88 -8.15 3.91 -1.88
N ILE A 89 -9.31 3.32 -1.58
CA ILE A 89 -10.41 3.17 -2.56
C ILE A 89 -10.92 4.52 -3.04
N PHE A 90 -11.09 5.50 -2.13
CA PHE A 90 -11.53 6.84 -2.51
C PHE A 90 -10.45 7.59 -3.31
N SER A 91 -9.17 7.45 -2.97
CA SER A 91 -8.05 8.04 -3.73
C SER A 91 -8.03 7.57 -5.19
N MET A 92 -8.44 6.33 -5.43
CA MET A 92 -8.58 5.75 -6.77
C MET A 92 -9.90 6.10 -7.47
N GLY A 93 -10.73 6.97 -6.87
CA GLY A 93 -12.03 7.40 -7.42
C GLY A 93 -13.16 6.39 -7.25
N GLY A 94 -12.95 5.33 -6.46
CA GLY A 94 -13.93 4.30 -6.20
C GLY A 94 -14.93 4.65 -5.09
N ARG A 95 -15.85 3.71 -4.86
CA ARG A 95 -16.73 3.72 -3.69
C ARG A 95 -16.56 2.39 -2.94
N PRO A 96 -16.20 2.40 -1.65
CA PRO A 96 -16.13 1.19 -0.85
C PRO A 96 -17.51 0.53 -0.78
N ILE A 97 -17.54 -0.80 -0.93
CA ILE A 97 -18.77 -1.61 -0.93
C ILE A 97 -18.80 -2.67 0.17
N ALA A 98 -17.69 -2.87 0.87
CA ALA A 98 -17.49 -3.79 1.97
C ALA A 98 -16.33 -3.30 2.84
#